data_AF-A0AAW8AIA9-F1
#
_entry.id   AF-A0AAW8AIA9-F1
#
_cell.length_a   1.000
_cell.length_b   1.000
_cell.length_c   1.000
_cell.angle_alpha   90.00
_cell.angle_beta   90.00
_cell.angle_gamma   90.00
#
_symmetry.space_group_name_H-M   'P 1'
#
loop_
_entity.id
_entity.type
_entity.pdbx_description
1 polymer ?
#
loop_
_entity_poly.entity_id
_entity_poly.type
_entity_poly.pdbx_seq_one_letter_code
_entity_poly.pdbx_strand_id
1 'polypeptide(L)'
;ILDASDKLAVNIGLEILKLIPGRISTEVDARLSYDTEASIAKAKRIIKLYNDAGISNDRILIKLASTWQGIRAAEQLEKEGINCNLTLLFSFAQAR
;
A
#
# COMPACT_ATOMS: atom_id res chain seq x y z
N ILE A 1 3.83 -7.03 18.33
CA ILE A 1 2.69 -7.58 17.53
C ILE A 1 2.51 -6.83 16.21
N LEU A 2 2.51 -5.48 16.19
CA LEU A 2 2.43 -4.67 14.96
C LEU A 2 3.41 -5.11 13.85
N ASP A 3 4.66 -5.40 14.22
CA ASP A 3 5.68 -5.86 13.28
C ASP A 3 5.36 -7.22 12.63
N ALA A 4 4.71 -8.12 13.38
CA ALA A 4 4.40 -9.47 12.91
C ALA A 4 3.28 -9.47 11.87
N SER A 5 2.25 -8.64 12.06
CA SER A 5 1.14 -8.52 11.10
C SER A 5 1.60 -7.91 9.78
N ASP A 6 2.41 -6.84 9.82
CA ASP A 6 3.00 -6.26 8.61
C ASP A 6 3.86 -7.30 7.88
N LYS A 7 4.71 -8.03 8.61
CA LYS A 7 5.59 -9.03 8.01
C LYS A 7 4.82 -10.22 7.45
N LEU A 8 3.73 -10.64 8.08
CA LEU A 8 2.86 -11.70 7.56
C LEU A 8 2.25 -11.29 6.20
N ALA A 9 1.69 -10.08 6.11
CA ALA A 9 1.12 -9.58 4.86
C ALA A 9 2.16 -9.53 3.73
N VAL A 10 3.36 -9.04 4.03
CA VAL A 10 4.49 -9.01 3.08
C VAL A 10 4.91 -10.42 2.69
N ASN A 11 5.06 -11.36 3.64
CA ASN A 11 5.46 -12.73 3.34
C ASN A 11 4.46 -13.44 2.41
N ILE A 12 3.15 -13.24 2.61
CA ILE A 12 2.12 -13.76 1.70
C ILE A 12 2.31 -13.14 0.30
N GLY A 13 2.54 -11.83 0.21
CA GLY A 13 2.81 -11.17 -1.06
C GLY A 13 4.07 -11.68 -1.77
N LEU A 14 5.14 -11.99 -1.02
CA LEU A 14 6.36 -12.59 -1.56
C LEU A 14 6.09 -13.96 -2.19
N GLU A 15 5.28 -14.81 -1.57
CA GLU A 15 4.92 -16.11 -2.15
C GLU A 15 4.07 -15.95 -3.42
N ILE A 16 3.14 -15.00 -3.43
CA ILE A 16 2.32 -14.71 -4.63
C ILE A 16 3.20 -14.22 -5.79
N LEU A 17 4.16 -13.33 -5.51
CA LEU A 17 5.04 -12.75 -6.54
C LEU A 17 5.92 -13.79 -7.26
N LYS A 18 6.20 -14.94 -6.65
CA LYS A 18 6.88 -16.07 -7.31
C LYS A 18 6.04 -16.73 -8.40
N LEU A 19 4.72 -16.59 -8.32
CA LEU A 19 3.75 -17.29 -9.17
C LEU A 19 3.15 -16.39 -10.27
N ILE A 20 3.35 -15.07 -10.19
CA ILE A 20 2.76 -14.12 -11.13
C ILE A 20 3.84 -13.25 -11.80
N PRO A 21 3.62 -12.83 -13.06
CA PRO A 21 4.51 -11.88 -13.73
C PRO A 21 4.22 -10.42 -13.31
N GLY A 22 3.04 -10.16 -12.74
CA GLY A 22 2.54 -8.82 -12.45
C GLY A 22 2.81 -8.34 -11.03
N ARG A 23 1.86 -7.54 -10.52
CA ARG A 23 1.96 -6.83 -9.24
C ARG A 23 1.14 -7.49 -8.14
N ILE A 24 1.54 -7.28 -6.89
CA ILE A 24 0.74 -7.58 -5.70
C ILE A 24 0.22 -6.30 -5.06
N SER A 25 -1.05 -6.29 -4.65
CA SER A 25 -1.59 -5.23 -3.79
C SER A 25 -1.46 -5.62 -2.32
N THR A 26 -0.88 -4.76 -1.49
CA THR A 26 -0.83 -4.95 -0.02
C THR A 26 -1.47 -3.75 0.65
N GLU A 27 -2.47 -4.01 1.47
CA GLU A 27 -3.30 -2.96 2.07
C GLU A 27 -2.68 -2.42 3.35
N VAL A 28 -2.71 -1.10 3.52
CA VAL A 28 -2.41 -0.47 4.79
C VAL A 28 -3.49 -0.80 5.82
N ASP A 29 -3.17 -0.66 7.09
CA ASP A 29 -4.15 -0.84 8.16
C ASP A 29 -5.32 0.14 8.01
N ALA A 30 -6.54 -0.38 7.82
CA ALA A 30 -7.74 0.42 7.62
C ALA A 30 -8.07 1.35 8.81
N ARG A 31 -7.52 1.09 10.01
CA ARG A 31 -7.65 2.00 11.15
C ARG A 31 -6.99 3.36 10.91
N LEU A 32 -6.08 3.44 9.94
CA LEU A 32 -5.36 4.66 9.55
C LEU A 32 -6.07 5.44 8.43
N SER A 33 -7.22 4.99 7.92
CA SER A 33 -7.86 5.56 6.72
C SER A 33 -8.24 7.05 6.83
N TYR A 34 -8.25 7.63 8.02
CA TYR A 34 -8.52 9.06 8.23
C TYR A 34 -7.30 9.84 8.75
N ASP A 35 -6.11 9.25 8.67
CA ASP A 35 -4.84 9.85 9.04
C ASP A 35 -3.85 9.73 7.85
N THR A 36 -3.60 10.86 7.18
CA THR A 36 -2.74 10.92 6.00
C THR A 36 -1.29 10.56 6.33
N GLU A 37 -0.73 11.13 7.39
CA GLU A 37 0.68 10.93 7.75
C GLU A 37 0.93 9.50 8.23
N ALA A 38 0.02 8.96 9.05
CA ALA A 38 0.14 7.56 9.49
C ALA A 38 -0.03 6.58 8.32
N SER A 39 -0.91 6.88 7.35
CA SER A 39 -1.06 6.08 6.12
C SER A 39 0.21 6.10 5.28
N ILE A 40 0.84 7.26 5.08
CA ILE A 40 2.11 7.40 4.37
C ILE A 40 3.22 6.63 5.09
N ALA A 41 3.35 6.79 6.41
CA ALA A 41 4.35 6.10 7.19
C ALA A 41 4.19 4.57 7.13
N LYS A 42 2.95 4.08 7.22
CA LYS A 42 2.65 2.65 7.09
C LYS A 42 2.95 2.12 5.69
N ALA A 43 2.58 2.86 4.64
CA ALA A 43 2.90 2.51 3.25
C ALA A 43 4.41 2.38 3.01
N LYS A 44 5.19 3.39 3.44
CA LYS A 44 6.66 3.38 3.32
C LYS A 44 7.29 2.21 4.08
N ARG A 45 6.74 1.86 5.24
CA ARG A 45 7.18 0.70 6.02
C ARG A 45 6.94 -0.62 5.28
N ILE A 46 5.76 -0.80 4.68
CA ILE A 46 5.45 -2.00 3.88
C ILE A 46 6.38 -2.08 2.66
N ILE A 47 6.59 -0.98 1.94
CA ILE A 47 7.54 -0.91 0.83
C ILE A 47 8.95 -1.27 1.28
N LYS A 48 9.42 -0.73 2.41
CA LYS A 48 10.72 -1.09 2.97
C LYS A 48 10.85 -2.60 3.20
N LEU A 49 9.83 -3.25 3.75
CA LEU A 49 9.86 -4.70 3.99
C LEU A 49 9.91 -5.52 2.69
N TYR A 50 9.30 -5.06 1.60
CA TYR A 50 9.44 -5.67 0.28
C TYR A 50 10.84 -5.43 -0.31
N ASN A 51 11.35 -4.20 -0.22
CA ASN A 51 12.67 -3.83 -0.73
C ASN A 51 13.79 -4.59 -0.01
N ASP A 52 13.70 -4.72 1.33
CA ASP A 52 14.61 -5.52 2.14
C ASP A 52 14.57 -7.02 1.76
N ALA A 53 13.48 -7.49 1.13
CA ALA A 53 13.33 -8.84 0.59
C ALA A 53 13.69 -8.94 -0.91
N GLY A 54 14.26 -7.89 -1.50
CA GLY A 54 14.71 -7.88 -2.90
C GLY A 54 13.62 -7.65 -3.94
N ILE A 55 12.43 -7.21 -3.53
CA ILE A 55 11.34 -6.85 -4.46
C ILE A 55 11.33 -5.34 -4.68
N SER A 56 11.31 -4.92 -5.95
CA SER A 56 11.24 -3.51 -6.35
C SER A 56 9.82 -2.96 -6.35
N ASN A 57 9.69 -1.63 -6.17
CA ASN A 57 8.40 -0.93 -6.09
C ASN A 57 7.47 -1.13 -7.29
N ASP A 58 7.99 -1.43 -8.48
CA ASP A 58 7.19 -1.66 -9.70
C ASP A 58 6.35 -2.95 -9.66
N ARG A 59 6.69 -3.88 -8.74
CA ARG A 59 5.93 -5.11 -8.46
C ARG A 59 4.87 -4.94 -7.37
N ILE A 60 4.79 -3.78 -6.72
CA ILE A 60 3.92 -3.54 -5.57
C ILE A 60 2.91 -2.44 -5.87
N LEU A 61 1.68 -2.61 -5.38
CA LEU A 61 0.69 -1.55 -5.23
C LEU A 61 0.33 -1.43 -3.75
N ILE A 62 0.52 -0.26 -3.15
CA ILE A 62 0.02 -0.01 -1.79
C ILE A 62 -1.47 0.29 -1.87
N LYS A 63 -2.29 -0.52 -1.20
CA LYS A 63 -3.73 -0.37 -1.23
C LYS A 63 -4.20 0.52 -0.08
N LEU A 64 -4.97 1.57 -0.38
CA LEU A 64 -5.54 2.50 0.59
C LEU A 64 -7.04 2.70 0.33
N ALA A 65 -7.81 2.91 1.39
CA ALA A 65 -9.21 3.33 1.26
C ALA A 65 -9.31 4.71 0.60
N SER A 66 -10.28 4.90 -0.30
CA SER A 66 -10.52 6.14 -1.04
C SER A 66 -11.25 7.21 -0.20
N THR A 67 -10.80 7.40 1.05
CA THR A 67 -11.14 8.60 1.83
C THR A 67 -10.35 9.79 1.30
N TRP A 68 -10.70 11.01 1.70
CA TRP A 68 -9.91 12.19 1.32
C TRP A 68 -8.44 12.04 1.77
N GLN A 69 -8.23 11.61 3.01
CA GLN A 69 -6.91 11.40 3.59
C GLN A 69 -6.11 10.32 2.87
N GLY A 70 -6.76 9.22 2.48
CA GLY A 70 -6.16 8.14 1.71
C GLY A 70 -5.74 8.59 0.30
N ILE A 71 -6.58 9.38 -0.38
CA ILE A 71 -6.26 9.96 -1.69
C ILE A 71 -5.08 10.94 -1.58
N ARG A 72 -5.06 11.81 -0.56
CA ARG A 72 -3.92 12.71 -0.31
C ARG A 72 -2.63 11.95 0.01
N ALA A 73 -2.73 10.87 0.79
CA ALA A 73 -1.59 9.99 1.06
C ALA A 73 -1.06 9.35 -0.23
N ALA A 74 -1.93 8.81 -1.07
CA ALA A 74 -1.56 8.23 -2.35
C ALA A 74 -0.90 9.25 -3.28
N GLU A 75 -1.40 10.48 -3.36
CA GLU A 75 -0.80 11.56 -4.15
C GLU A 75 0.67 11.81 -3.77
N GLN A 76 0.97 11.85 -2.46
CA GLN A 76 2.33 12.02 -1.97
C GLN A 76 3.20 10.78 -2.24
N LEU A 77 2.66 9.58 -2.02
CA LEU A 77 3.37 8.32 -2.25
C LEU A 77 3.76 8.13 -3.73
N GLU A 78 2.87 8.47 -4.66
CA GLU A 78 3.13 8.40 -6.11
C GLU A 78 4.26 9.35 -6.53
N LYS A 79 4.31 10.57 -5.96
CA LYS A 79 5.43 11.53 -6.17
C LYS A 79 6.77 10.97 -5.69
N GLU A 80 6.76 10.01 -4.77
CA GLU A 80 7.93 9.32 -4.25
C GLU A 80 8.21 7.97 -4.93
N GLY A 81 7.47 7.63 -6.00
CA GLY A 81 7.67 6.38 -6.74
C GLY A 81 7.08 5.14 -6.06
N ILE A 82 6.06 5.31 -5.22
CA ILE A 82 5.29 4.22 -4.61
C ILE A 82 3.91 4.16 -5.27
N ASN A 83 3.73 3.18 -6.16
CA ASN A 83 2.46 2.98 -6.85
C ASN A 83 1.35 2.58 -5.87
N CYS A 84 0.16 3.15 -6.01
CA CYS A 84 -0.97 2.95 -5.12
C CYS A 84 -2.19 2.32 -5.82
N ASN A 85 -3.00 1.60 -5.04
CA ASN A 85 -4.31 1.06 -5.41
C ASN A 85 -5.37 1.69 -4.50
N LEU A 86 -6.11 2.66 -5.03
CA LEU A 86 -7.21 3.29 -4.31
C LEU A 86 -8.44 2.38 -4.35
N THR A 87 -8.86 1.89 -3.19
CA THR A 87 -9.97 0.93 -3.03
C THR A 87 -11.15 1.53 -2.29
N LEU A 88 -12.23 0.77 -2.11
CA LEU A 88 -13.45 1.24 -1.44
C LEU A 88 -13.98 2.55 -2.05
N LEU A 89 -13.91 2.63 -3.38
CA LEU A 89 -14.35 3.76 -4.19
C LEU A 89 -15.78 3.49 -4.66
N PHE A 90 -16.73 4.34 -4.23
CA PHE A 90 -18.16 4.13 -4.48
C PHE A 90 -18.85 5.34 -5.11
N SER A 91 -18.29 6.54 -4.97
CA SER A 91 -18.89 7.78 -5.46
C SER A 91 -18.06 8.45 -6.55
N PHE A 92 -18.72 9.23 -7.40
CA PHE A 92 -18.05 10.05 -8.41
C PHE A 92 -17.07 11.06 -7.80
N ALA A 93 -17.35 11.56 -6.60
CA ALA A 93 -16.45 12.46 -5.89
C ALA A 93 -15.10 11.80 -5.55
N GLN A 94 -15.10 10.49 -5.28
CA GLN A 94 -13.87 9.73 -5.04
C GLN A 94 -13.14 9.35 -6.34
N ALA A 95 -13.86 9.24 -7.47
CA ALA A 95 -13.30 8.89 -8.78
C ALA A 95 -12.61 10.07 -9.50
N ARG A 96 -13.01 11.30 -9.15
CA ARG A 96 -12.62 12.53 -9.86
C ARG A 96 -11.24 13.04 -9.49
#